data_AF-A0A4Z1E7M9-F1
#
_entry.id   AF-A0A4Z1E7M9-F1
#
_cell.length_a   1.000
_cell.length_b   1.000
_cell.length_c   1.000
_cell.angle_alpha   90.00
_cell.angle_beta   90.00
_cell.angle_gamma   90.00
#
_symmetry.space_group_name_H-M   'P 1'
#
loop_
_entity.id
_entity.type
_entity.pdbx_description
1 polymer ?
#
loop_
_entity_poly.entity_id
_entity_poly.type
_entity_poly.pdbx_seq_one_letter_code
_entity_poly.pdbx_strand_id
1 'polypeptide(L)'
;MSETHTMPIKELFVPKQMISKTMALYKELTGDSSIDAAAHTITHLLPPFTADAIIQDNGCGTGEVTKAIMESHPPEVSHSRKLAVEANFTPTQSLTFPDHYFTHLFSNFFTSHLNDNHDPAAKQVYRTLKSGGIAIVSRWAAMAHGEPIKRAHLGTRGPVIPFPIAMPTQWYGQDALRNFYIIGGFKGEDINITTCNVSIEAKDLRRLMSATWSFWGAS
;
A
#
# COMPACT_ATOMS: atom_id res chain seq x y z
N MET A 1 -25.73 -3.49 41.95
CA MET A 1 -26.01 -3.27 40.51
C MET A 1 -25.31 -1.97 40.14
N SER A 2 -24.22 -2.04 39.38
CA SER A 2 -23.44 -0.87 38.96
C SER A 2 -23.89 -0.49 37.56
N GLU A 3 -24.59 0.64 37.43
CA GLU A 3 -24.99 1.18 36.14
C GLU A 3 -23.75 1.62 35.36
N THR A 4 -23.47 0.93 34.25
CA THR A 4 -22.56 1.41 33.21
C THR A 4 -23.21 2.61 32.53
N HIS A 5 -22.83 3.80 32.98
CA HIS A 5 -23.17 5.06 32.32
C HIS A 5 -22.40 5.15 30.99
N THR A 6 -22.99 4.66 29.90
CA THR A 6 -22.51 4.98 28.56
C THR A 6 -22.78 6.45 28.30
N MET A 7 -21.74 7.28 28.48
CA MET A 7 -21.79 8.67 28.06
C MET A 7 -22.08 8.74 26.55
N PRO A 8 -23.00 9.60 26.10
CA PRO A 8 -23.24 9.79 24.68
C PRO A 8 -21.95 10.30 24.04
N ILE A 9 -21.50 9.65 22.97
CA ILE A 9 -20.40 10.13 22.14
C ILE A 9 -20.84 11.50 21.63
N LYS A 10 -20.27 12.57 22.20
CA LYS A 10 -20.44 13.93 21.70
C LYS A 10 -20.09 13.90 20.23
N GLU A 11 -20.99 14.35 19.35
CA GLU A 11 -20.75 14.38 17.91
C GLU A 11 -19.35 14.95 17.64
N LEU A 12 -18.53 14.18 16.92
CA LEU A 12 -17.14 14.54 16.68
C LEU A 12 -17.14 15.85 15.88
N PHE A 13 -16.50 16.90 16.40
CA PHE A 13 -16.44 18.17 15.70
C PHE A 13 -15.70 18.01 14.37
N VAL A 14 -16.40 18.20 13.24
CA VAL A 14 -15.80 18.22 11.90
C VAL A 14 -15.61 19.68 11.46
N PRO A 15 -14.37 20.14 11.20
CA PRO A 15 -14.14 21.50 10.70
C PRO A 15 -14.86 21.75 9.38
N LYS A 16 -15.49 22.91 9.21
CA LYS A 16 -16.20 23.26 7.96
C LYS A 16 -15.28 23.36 6.73
N GLN A 17 -14.00 23.58 6.97
CA GLN A 17 -12.95 23.70 5.93
C GLN A 17 -12.41 22.34 5.46
N MET A 18 -12.97 21.24 5.95
CA MET A 18 -12.57 19.90 5.54
C MET A 18 -12.77 19.69 4.04
N ILE A 19 -11.70 19.26 3.38
CA ILE A 19 -11.76 18.89 1.96
C ILE A 19 -12.33 17.48 1.87
N SER A 20 -13.30 17.27 0.96
CA SER A 20 -13.91 15.96 0.72
C SER A 20 -12.86 14.92 0.35
N LYS A 21 -12.96 13.73 0.98
CA LYS A 21 -12.09 12.59 0.67
C LYS A 21 -12.48 12.02 -0.70
N THR A 22 -11.67 12.31 -1.71
CA THR A 22 -11.86 11.82 -3.08
C THR A 22 -10.60 11.09 -3.56
N MET A 23 -10.74 10.28 -4.62
CA MET A 23 -9.58 9.65 -5.26
C MET A 23 -8.58 10.69 -5.80
N ALA A 24 -9.08 11.82 -6.30
CA ALA A 24 -8.23 12.93 -6.75
C ALA A 24 -7.42 13.54 -5.59
N LEU A 25 -8.03 13.70 -4.41
CA LEU A 25 -7.32 14.17 -3.22
C LEU A 25 -6.30 13.14 -2.75
N TYR A 26 -6.64 11.85 -2.77
CA TYR A 26 -5.68 10.79 -2.45
C TYR A 26 -4.48 10.83 -3.39
N LYS A 27 -4.70 10.96 -4.70
CA LYS A 27 -3.63 11.09 -5.70
C LYS A 27 -2.76 12.32 -5.49
N GLU A 28 -3.35 13.45 -5.09
CA GLU A 28 -2.60 14.66 -4.70
C GLU A 28 -1.70 14.39 -3.48
N LEU A 29 -2.21 13.66 -2.48
CA LEU A 29 -1.48 13.36 -1.24
C LEU A 29 -0.37 12.32 -1.41
N THR A 30 -0.54 11.36 -2.31
CA THR A 30 0.43 10.30 -2.56
C THR A 30 1.39 10.62 -3.72
N GLY A 31 1.00 11.53 -4.61
CA GLY A 31 1.79 11.98 -5.75
C GLY A 31 2.32 10.80 -6.58
N ASP A 32 3.62 10.84 -6.84
CA ASP A 32 4.36 9.82 -7.59
C ASP A 32 5.03 8.78 -6.69
N SER A 33 4.70 8.76 -5.41
CA SER A 33 5.34 7.85 -4.45
C SER A 33 5.21 6.36 -4.82
N SER A 34 4.06 5.96 -5.38
CA SER A 34 3.82 4.59 -5.84
C SER A 34 4.69 4.21 -7.04
N ILE A 35 4.87 5.12 -8.00
CA ILE A 35 5.69 4.88 -9.18
C ILE A 35 7.18 4.94 -8.84
N ASP A 36 7.61 5.87 -7.98
CA ASP A 36 8.99 5.98 -7.50
C ASP A 36 9.44 4.71 -6.76
N ALA A 37 8.60 4.19 -5.85
CA ALA A 37 8.89 2.96 -5.12
C ALA A 37 8.96 1.74 -6.05
N ALA A 38 8.09 1.67 -7.06
CA ALA A 38 8.11 0.60 -8.06
C ALA A 38 9.37 0.69 -8.94
N ALA A 39 9.69 1.87 -9.46
CA ALA A 39 10.86 2.12 -10.29
C ALA A 39 12.16 1.81 -9.53
N HIS A 40 12.26 2.21 -8.26
CA HIS A 40 13.40 1.86 -7.41
C HIS A 40 13.56 0.34 -7.28
N THR A 41 12.46 -0.37 -7.02
CA THR A 41 12.47 -1.83 -6.89
C THR A 41 12.92 -2.51 -8.17
N ILE A 42 12.33 -2.14 -9.31
CA ILE A 42 12.64 -2.71 -10.62
C ILE A 42 14.10 -2.46 -11.00
N THR A 43 14.61 -1.25 -10.74
CA THR A 43 15.95 -0.83 -11.18
C THR A 43 17.07 -1.38 -10.29
N HIS A 44 16.83 -1.49 -8.98
CA HIS A 44 17.92 -1.74 -8.02
C HIS A 44 17.80 -3.06 -7.25
N LEU A 45 16.61 -3.67 -7.19
CA LEU A 45 16.37 -4.83 -6.33
C LEU A 45 16.01 -6.10 -7.12
N LEU A 46 15.56 -5.96 -8.37
CA LEU A 46 15.16 -7.09 -9.19
C LEU A 46 16.21 -7.41 -10.27
N PRO A 47 16.36 -8.70 -10.64
CA PRO A 47 16.98 -9.03 -11.92
C PRO A 47 16.11 -8.48 -13.06
N PRO A 48 16.68 -8.25 -14.25
CA PRO A 48 15.88 -7.91 -15.43
C PRO A 48 14.76 -8.91 -15.65
N PHE A 49 13.57 -8.43 -15.98
CA PHE A 49 12.46 -9.30 -16.34
C PHE A 49 12.84 -10.18 -17.53
N THR A 50 12.36 -11.42 -17.55
CA THR A 50 12.55 -12.35 -18.67
C THR A 50 11.39 -12.23 -19.66
N ALA A 51 11.58 -12.70 -20.90
CA ALA A 51 10.53 -12.66 -21.93
C ALA A 51 9.31 -13.54 -21.62
N ASP A 52 9.41 -14.45 -20.64
CA ASP A 52 8.32 -15.28 -20.16
C ASP A 52 7.74 -14.77 -18.81
N ALA A 53 8.13 -13.57 -18.38
CA ALA A 53 7.63 -12.96 -17.16
C ALA A 53 6.11 -12.77 -17.24
N ILE A 54 5.42 -13.33 -16.24
CA ILE A 54 4.01 -13.07 -15.95
C ILE A 54 3.97 -12.29 -14.65
N ILE A 55 3.57 -11.03 -14.71
CA ILE A 55 3.67 -10.08 -13.60
C ILE A 55 2.26 -9.69 -13.13
N GLN A 56 2.01 -9.77 -11.83
CA GLN A 56 0.78 -9.29 -11.22
C GLN A 56 1.03 -7.99 -10.47
N ASP A 57 0.21 -6.97 -10.75
CA ASP A 57 0.12 -5.73 -9.97
C ASP A 57 -1.13 -5.80 -9.07
N ASN A 58 -0.95 -6.31 -7.84
CA ASN A 58 -2.03 -6.48 -6.87
C ASN A 58 -2.35 -5.15 -6.19
N GLY A 59 -3.64 -4.80 -6.20
CA GLY A 59 -4.08 -3.51 -5.70
C GLY A 59 -3.60 -2.35 -6.58
N CYS A 60 -3.57 -2.56 -7.91
CA CYS A 60 -2.98 -1.65 -8.90
C CYS A 60 -3.49 -0.20 -8.85
N GLY A 61 -4.65 0.07 -8.24
CA GLY A 61 -5.16 1.42 -8.08
C GLY A 61 -5.37 2.13 -9.42
N THR A 62 -4.58 3.18 -9.69
CA THR A 62 -4.60 3.88 -10.99
C THR A 62 -3.54 3.39 -11.97
N GLY A 63 -2.85 2.29 -11.64
CA GLY A 63 -1.91 1.58 -12.50
C GLY A 63 -0.46 2.10 -12.42
N GLU A 64 -0.06 2.75 -11.34
CA GLU A 64 1.29 3.33 -11.20
C GLU A 64 2.41 2.29 -11.29
N VAL A 65 2.25 1.13 -10.64
CA VAL A 65 3.24 0.05 -10.69
C VAL A 65 3.26 -0.58 -12.08
N THR A 66 2.08 -0.87 -12.64
CA THR A 66 1.95 -1.31 -14.04
C THR A 66 2.67 -0.36 -14.98
N LYS A 67 2.50 0.96 -14.84
CA LYS A 67 3.20 1.96 -15.64
C LYS A 67 4.73 1.87 -15.48
N ALA A 68 5.24 1.78 -14.25
CA ALA A 68 6.68 1.60 -14.01
C ALA A 68 7.23 0.32 -14.67
N ILE A 69 6.47 -0.78 -14.62
CA ILE A 69 6.84 -2.03 -15.29
C ILE A 69 6.94 -1.79 -16.80
N MET A 70 5.95 -1.16 -17.42
CA MET A 70 5.98 -0.87 -18.86
C MET A 70 7.18 0.00 -19.26
N GLU A 71 7.46 1.04 -18.47
CA GLU A 71 8.58 1.97 -18.69
C GLU A 71 9.96 1.34 -18.47
N SER A 72 10.02 0.21 -17.76
CA SER A 72 11.26 -0.57 -17.63
C SER A 72 11.64 -1.34 -18.89
N HIS A 73 10.80 -1.31 -19.94
CA HIS A 73 10.98 -2.03 -21.21
C HIS A 73 11.23 -3.54 -20.99
N PRO A 74 10.29 -4.27 -20.38
CA PRO A 74 10.44 -5.70 -20.18
C PRO A 74 10.60 -6.40 -21.54
N PRO A 75 11.36 -7.51 -21.64
CA PRO A 75 11.62 -8.14 -22.92
C PRO A 75 10.31 -8.54 -23.60
N GLU A 76 10.20 -8.23 -24.89
CA GLU A 76 9.03 -8.62 -25.66
C GLU A 76 8.91 -10.14 -25.75
N VAL A 77 7.70 -10.65 -25.54
CA VAL A 77 7.38 -12.05 -25.80
C VAL A 77 7.32 -12.24 -27.32
N SER A 78 8.24 -13.05 -27.88
CA SER A 78 8.47 -13.28 -29.32
C SER A 78 7.26 -13.02 -30.25
N HIS A 79 7.37 -12.02 -31.14
CA HIS A 79 6.68 -11.72 -32.42
C HIS A 79 5.16 -11.98 -32.62
N SER A 80 4.45 -12.64 -31.71
CA SER A 80 3.03 -12.99 -31.80
C SER A 80 2.22 -12.63 -30.56
N ARG A 81 2.86 -12.21 -29.46
CA ARG A 81 2.18 -11.68 -28.27
C ARG A 81 2.67 -10.26 -28.01
N LYS A 82 1.87 -9.27 -28.40
CA LYS A 82 2.00 -7.90 -27.86
C LYS A 82 1.97 -8.00 -26.33
N LEU A 83 2.70 -7.09 -25.65
CA LEU A 83 2.60 -6.96 -24.20
C LEU A 83 1.13 -6.68 -23.83
N ALA A 84 0.46 -7.69 -23.27
CA ALA A 84 -0.96 -7.62 -22.97
C ALA A 84 -1.10 -7.24 -21.50
N VAL A 85 -1.59 -6.02 -21.25
CA VAL A 85 -2.01 -5.59 -19.92
C VAL A 85 -3.49 -5.92 -19.77
N GLU A 86 -3.84 -6.71 -18.76
CA GLU A 86 -5.21 -7.09 -18.44
C GLU A 86 -5.57 -6.58 -17.05
N ALA A 87 -6.68 -5.84 -16.94
CA ALA A 87 -7.21 -5.38 -15.66
C ALA A 87 -8.29 -6.35 -15.18
N ASN A 88 -8.13 -6.85 -13.95
CA ASN A 88 -9.06 -7.77 -13.32
C ASN A 88 -9.54 -7.21 -11.97
N PHE A 89 -10.84 -7.27 -11.71
CA PHE A 89 -11.44 -6.86 -10.44
C PHE A 89 -11.74 -8.09 -9.57
N THR A 90 -10.76 -8.51 -8.78
CA THR A 90 -10.88 -9.63 -7.86
C THR A 90 -10.22 -9.27 -6.53
N PRO A 91 -10.86 -9.50 -5.38
CA PRO A 91 -10.22 -9.30 -4.08
C PRO A 91 -8.97 -10.17 -3.95
N THR A 92 -7.86 -9.58 -3.49
CA THR A 92 -6.58 -10.31 -3.32
C THR A 92 -6.69 -11.44 -2.31
N GLN A 93 -7.63 -11.37 -1.36
CA GLN A 93 -7.93 -12.46 -0.43
C GLN A 93 -8.51 -13.72 -1.10
N SER A 94 -9.03 -13.60 -2.32
CA SER A 94 -9.76 -14.66 -3.03
C SER A 94 -9.43 -14.69 -4.52
N LEU A 95 -8.13 -14.63 -4.86
CA LEU A 95 -7.67 -14.76 -6.24
C LEU A 95 -8.08 -16.10 -6.84
N THR A 96 -8.55 -16.07 -8.09
CA THR A 96 -8.99 -17.25 -8.87
C THR A 96 -7.91 -17.81 -9.79
N PHE A 97 -6.72 -17.20 -9.81
CA PHE A 97 -5.58 -17.68 -10.60
C PHE A 97 -5.11 -19.06 -10.10
N PRO A 98 -4.55 -19.91 -10.98
CA PRO A 98 -3.92 -21.16 -10.58
C PRO A 98 -2.77 -20.99 -9.59
N ASP A 99 -2.40 -22.07 -8.91
CA ASP A 99 -1.15 -22.13 -8.14
C ASP A 99 0.05 -21.93 -9.08
N HIS A 100 1.11 -21.28 -8.59
CA HIS A 100 2.36 -21.11 -9.34
C HIS A 100 2.18 -20.48 -10.74
N TYR A 101 1.38 -19.43 -10.81
CA TYR A 101 1.04 -18.76 -12.05
C TYR A 101 1.96 -17.58 -12.37
N PHE A 102 2.22 -16.72 -11.38
CA PHE A 102 2.99 -15.48 -11.56
C PHE A 102 4.48 -15.67 -11.30
N THR A 103 5.31 -15.03 -12.11
CA THR A 103 6.78 -14.95 -11.90
C THR A 103 7.13 -13.85 -10.90
N HIS A 104 6.39 -12.74 -10.96
CA HIS A 104 6.59 -11.58 -10.11
C HIS A 104 5.22 -11.09 -9.65
N LEU A 105 5.15 -10.65 -8.40
CA LEU A 105 3.92 -10.13 -7.82
C LEU A 105 4.26 -8.86 -7.04
N PHE A 106 3.73 -7.73 -7.50
CA PHE A 106 3.83 -6.44 -6.83
C PHE A 106 2.58 -6.17 -6.00
N SER A 107 2.74 -5.62 -4.82
CA SER A 107 1.68 -5.22 -3.89
C SER A 107 2.09 -3.92 -3.19
N ASN A 108 2.28 -2.85 -3.97
CA ASN A 108 2.75 -1.57 -3.46
C ASN A 108 1.67 -0.85 -2.65
N PHE A 109 1.99 -0.46 -1.41
CA PHE A 109 1.09 0.28 -0.51
C PHE A 109 -0.32 -0.32 -0.37
N PHE A 110 -0.44 -1.62 -0.68
CA PHE A 110 -1.71 -2.32 -0.80
C PHE A 110 -2.21 -2.77 0.57
N THR A 111 -1.31 -3.24 1.44
CA THR A 111 -1.70 -3.90 2.70
C THR A 111 -2.47 -2.99 3.65
N SER A 112 -2.34 -1.66 3.54
CA SER A 112 -3.15 -0.70 4.31
C SER A 112 -4.63 -0.65 3.91
N HIS A 113 -4.99 -1.27 2.78
CA HIS A 113 -6.35 -1.31 2.25
C HIS A 113 -6.99 -2.69 2.41
N LEU A 114 -6.28 -3.63 3.03
CA LEU A 114 -6.83 -4.91 3.43
C LEU A 114 -7.73 -4.73 4.66
N ASN A 115 -8.69 -5.65 4.81
CA ASN A 115 -9.44 -5.80 6.05
C ASN A 115 -8.52 -6.28 7.18
N ASP A 116 -8.97 -6.19 8.44
CA ASP A 116 -8.16 -6.53 9.63
C ASP A 116 -7.44 -7.90 9.59
N ASN A 117 -7.93 -8.84 8.77
CA ASN A 117 -7.27 -10.13 8.54
C ASN A 117 -6.55 -10.16 7.17
N HIS A 118 -5.24 -9.99 7.20
CA HIS A 118 -4.38 -9.94 6.01
C HIS A 118 -3.92 -11.33 5.55
N ASP A 119 -4.07 -12.35 6.38
CA ASP A 119 -3.58 -13.71 6.14
C ASP A 119 -4.07 -14.31 4.82
N PRO A 120 -5.35 -14.17 4.43
CA PRO A 120 -5.82 -14.70 3.16
C PRO A 120 -5.10 -14.07 1.97
N ALA A 121 -4.83 -12.76 2.02
CA ALA A 121 -4.09 -12.08 0.96
C ALA A 121 -2.64 -12.58 0.91
N ALA A 122 -1.96 -12.69 2.06
CA ALA A 122 -0.61 -13.23 2.13
C ALA A 122 -0.51 -14.66 1.55
N LYS A 123 -1.47 -15.53 1.90
CA LYS A 123 -1.54 -16.90 1.39
C LYS A 123 -1.79 -16.95 -0.12
N GLN A 124 -2.64 -16.07 -0.64
CA GLN A 124 -2.88 -15.98 -2.08
C GLN A 124 -1.66 -15.49 -2.84
N VAL A 125 -0.92 -14.51 -2.29
CA VAL A 125 0.36 -14.05 -2.84
C VAL A 125 1.35 -15.20 -2.93
N TYR A 126 1.52 -15.99 -1.87
CA TYR A 126 2.42 -17.15 -1.89
C TYR A 126 1.95 -18.24 -2.86
N ARG A 127 0.67 -18.64 -2.79
CA ARG A 127 0.08 -19.72 -3.61
C ARG A 127 0.22 -19.45 -5.11
N THR A 128 -0.08 -18.23 -5.55
CA THR A 128 -0.08 -17.88 -6.97
C THR A 128 1.32 -17.58 -7.52
N LEU A 129 2.32 -17.39 -6.65
CA LEU A 129 3.70 -17.18 -7.07
C LEU A 129 4.36 -18.52 -7.45
N LYS A 130 5.09 -18.53 -8.56
CA LYS A 130 5.93 -19.66 -8.98
C LYS A 130 7.04 -19.91 -7.96
N SER A 131 7.50 -21.15 -7.87
CA SER A 131 8.76 -21.46 -7.17
C SER A 131 9.91 -20.66 -7.80
N GLY A 132 10.70 -19.97 -6.97
CA GLY A 132 11.74 -19.04 -7.41
C GLY A 132 11.22 -17.68 -7.92
N GLY A 133 9.91 -17.44 -7.91
CA GLY A 133 9.33 -16.14 -8.21
C GLY A 133 9.58 -15.12 -7.09
N ILE A 134 9.36 -13.84 -7.40
CA ILE A 134 9.62 -12.73 -6.47
C ILE A 134 8.32 -12.01 -6.10
N ALA A 135 8.02 -11.92 -4.81
CA ALA A 135 6.91 -11.12 -4.29
C ALA A 135 7.41 -9.83 -3.62
N ILE A 136 6.89 -8.70 -4.08
CA ILE A 136 7.21 -7.35 -3.64
C ILE A 136 6.01 -6.78 -2.91
N VAL A 137 6.18 -6.43 -1.64
CA VAL A 137 5.18 -5.75 -0.82
C VAL A 137 5.84 -4.51 -0.25
N SER A 138 5.31 -3.33 -0.56
CA SER A 138 5.83 -2.06 -0.05
C SER A 138 4.83 -1.40 0.90
N ARG A 139 5.36 -0.69 1.89
CA ARG A 139 4.58 0.07 2.87
C ARG A 139 5.33 1.34 3.26
N TRP A 140 4.60 2.27 3.86
CA TRP A 140 5.21 3.45 4.44
C TRP A 140 6.05 3.09 5.67
N ALA A 141 7.37 3.22 5.56
CA ALA A 141 8.28 3.09 6.70
C ALA A 141 8.25 4.33 7.60
N ALA A 142 8.09 5.50 6.99
CA ALA A 142 7.82 6.78 7.64
C ALA A 142 7.12 7.72 6.65
N MET A 143 6.29 8.62 7.16
CA MET A 143 5.71 9.73 6.40
C MET A 143 6.09 11.03 7.08
N ALA A 144 6.65 11.99 6.33
CA ALA A 144 7.13 13.27 6.88
C ALA A 144 6.03 14.03 7.66
N HIS A 145 4.78 13.88 7.25
CA HIS A 145 3.62 14.51 7.87
C HIS A 145 2.96 13.66 8.97
N GLY A 146 3.33 12.38 9.14
CA GLY A 146 2.62 11.46 10.05
C GLY A 146 2.61 11.94 11.51
N GLU A 147 3.78 12.27 12.06
CA GLU A 147 3.92 12.75 13.44
C GLU A 147 3.30 14.16 13.65
N PRO A 148 3.51 15.15 12.75
CA PRO A 148 2.77 16.42 12.82
C PRO A 148 1.24 16.27 12.88
N ILE A 149 0.65 15.40 12.05
CA ILE A 149 -0.81 15.17 12.07
C ILE A 149 -1.22 14.50 13.37
N LYS A 150 -0.46 13.51 13.85
CA LYS A 150 -0.74 12.83 15.11
C LYS A 150 -0.78 13.82 16.27
N ARG A 151 0.18 14.74 16.35
CA ARG A 151 0.17 15.81 17.37
C ARG A 151 -1.03 16.73 17.23
N ALA A 152 -1.39 17.12 16.00
CA ALA A 152 -2.57 17.95 15.75
C ALA A 152 -3.87 17.23 16.15
N HIS A 153 -3.98 15.92 15.90
CA HIS A 153 -5.10 15.10 16.32
C HIS A 153 -5.20 15.05 17.85
N LEU A 154 -4.11 14.69 18.53
CA LEU A 154 -4.08 14.68 20.00
C LEU A 154 -4.40 16.04 20.61
N GLY A 155 -3.86 17.13 20.04
CA GLY A 155 -4.11 18.49 20.52
C GLY A 155 -5.55 18.99 20.31
N THR A 156 -6.27 18.48 19.31
CA THR A 156 -7.64 18.94 18.97
C THR A 156 -8.75 17.96 19.34
N ARG A 157 -8.42 16.70 19.62
CA ARG A 157 -9.38 15.61 19.93
C ARG A 157 -9.07 14.88 21.24
N GLY A 158 -7.88 15.07 21.81
CA GLY A 158 -7.42 14.35 22.98
C GLY A 158 -7.01 12.90 22.66
N PRO A 159 -6.56 12.14 23.67
CA PRO A 159 -6.04 10.78 23.50
C PRO A 159 -7.11 9.68 23.40
N VAL A 160 -8.37 10.02 23.68
CA VAL A 160 -9.49 9.05 23.73
C VAL A 160 -10.02 8.73 22.33
N ILE A 161 -9.96 9.71 21.42
CA ILE A 161 -10.39 9.52 20.04
C ILE A 161 -9.29 8.78 19.27
N PRO A 162 -9.60 7.66 18.60
CA PRO A 162 -8.63 6.96 17.78
C PRO A 162 -8.10 7.84 16.66
N PHE A 163 -6.79 7.84 16.47
CA PHE A 163 -6.18 8.53 15.33
C PHE A 163 -6.54 7.78 14.03
N PRO A 164 -7.14 8.43 13.00
CA PRO A 164 -7.68 7.72 11.84
C PRO A 164 -6.65 7.01 10.96
N ILE A 165 -5.39 7.48 10.92
CA ILE A 165 -4.29 6.77 10.26
C ILE A 165 -3.58 5.78 11.20
N ALA A 166 -4.09 5.52 12.40
CA ALA A 166 -3.53 4.45 13.21
C ALA A 166 -3.87 3.12 12.53
N MET A 167 -3.03 2.70 11.59
CA MET A 167 -2.77 1.30 11.38
C MET A 167 -2.46 0.74 12.77
N PRO A 168 -3.16 -0.32 13.22
CA PRO A 168 -2.84 -0.94 14.49
C PRO A 168 -1.33 -1.18 14.55
N THR A 169 -0.67 -0.83 15.66
CA THR A 169 0.80 -0.78 15.76
C THR A 169 1.46 -2.10 15.35
N GLN A 170 0.76 -3.23 15.54
CA GLN A 170 1.16 -4.56 15.09
C GLN A 170 1.29 -4.73 13.57
N TRP A 171 0.82 -3.76 12.78
CA TRP A 171 0.88 -3.74 11.32
C TRP A 171 1.89 -2.74 10.78
N TYR A 172 2.61 -2.03 11.65
CA TYR A 172 3.64 -1.07 11.27
C TYR A 172 5.04 -1.66 11.46
N GLY A 173 6.01 -1.11 10.72
CA GLY A 173 7.41 -1.47 10.86
C GLY A 173 7.83 -2.73 10.11
N GLN A 174 9.11 -3.06 10.24
CA GLN A 174 9.77 -4.15 9.52
C GLN A 174 9.20 -5.51 9.89
N ASP A 175 8.92 -5.74 11.18
CA ASP A 175 8.45 -7.04 11.68
C ASP A 175 7.08 -7.40 11.11
N ALA A 176 6.17 -6.43 11.04
CA ALA A 176 4.86 -6.65 10.47
C ALA A 176 4.91 -6.95 8.96
N LEU A 177 5.88 -6.37 8.23
CA LEU A 177 6.09 -6.69 6.81
C LEU A 177 6.67 -8.10 6.67
N ARG A 178 7.65 -8.45 7.51
CA ARG A 178 8.23 -9.80 7.56
C ARG A 178 7.17 -10.85 7.89
N ASN A 179 6.31 -10.56 8.87
CA ASN A 179 5.26 -11.45 9.32
C ASN A 179 4.20 -11.70 8.24
N PHE A 180 3.86 -10.68 7.43
CA PHE A 180 2.96 -10.85 6.27
C PHE A 180 3.48 -11.96 5.34
N TYR A 181 4.77 -11.93 5.00
CA TYR A 181 5.38 -12.97 4.17
C TYR A 181 5.45 -14.33 4.89
N ILE A 182 5.84 -14.37 6.16
CA ILE A 182 5.90 -15.64 6.91
C ILE A 182 4.53 -16.32 6.98
N ILE A 183 3.47 -15.57 7.27
CA ILE A 183 2.08 -16.07 7.30
C ILE A 183 1.65 -16.61 5.93
N GLY A 184 2.10 -15.98 4.84
CA GLY A 184 1.82 -16.44 3.48
C GLY A 184 2.45 -17.81 3.17
N GLY A 185 3.57 -18.15 3.82
CA GLY A 185 4.33 -19.37 3.59
C GLY A 185 5.77 -19.15 3.16
N PHE A 186 6.22 -17.89 3.05
CA PHE A 186 7.61 -17.57 2.72
C PHE A 186 8.55 -17.90 3.88
N LYS A 187 9.76 -18.36 3.56
CA LYS A 187 10.78 -18.62 4.58
C LYS A 187 11.40 -17.30 5.04
N GLY A 188 11.65 -17.20 6.34
CA GLY A 188 12.25 -16.01 6.95
C GLY A 188 13.59 -15.59 6.35
N GLU A 189 14.40 -16.55 5.91
CA GLU A 189 15.73 -16.36 5.30
C GLU A 189 15.67 -15.79 3.88
N ASP A 190 14.57 -16.00 3.16
CA ASP A 190 14.37 -15.51 1.79
C ASP A 190 13.77 -14.08 1.76
N ILE A 191 13.49 -13.50 2.91
CA ILE A 191 12.88 -12.16 3.03
C ILE A 191 13.96 -11.10 3.24
N ASN A 192 14.15 -10.26 2.21
CA ASN A 192 14.93 -9.03 2.29
C ASN A 192 14.00 -7.83 2.47
N ILE A 193 14.35 -6.92 3.38
CA ILE A 193 13.61 -5.68 3.62
C ILE A 193 14.57 -4.51 3.50
N THR A 194 14.23 -3.58 2.63
CA THR A 194 14.98 -2.35 2.38
C THR A 194 14.06 -1.14 2.49
N THR A 195 14.65 0.06 2.47
CA THR A 195 13.93 1.31 2.40
C THR A 195 14.37 2.10 1.18
N CYS A 196 13.44 2.85 0.59
CA CYS A 196 13.73 3.86 -0.41
C CYS A 196 13.05 5.17 -0.02
N ASN A 197 13.61 6.28 -0.49
CA ASN A 197 12.99 7.58 -0.35
C ASN A 197 12.12 7.84 -1.59
N VAL A 198 10.92 8.33 -1.35
CA VAL A 198 10.00 8.80 -2.38
C VAL A 198 9.66 10.26 -2.09
N SER A 199 9.30 11.01 -3.12
CA SER A 199 9.01 12.43 -2.99
C SER A 199 7.65 12.79 -3.57
N ILE A 200 6.98 13.73 -2.91
CA ILE A 200 5.81 14.40 -3.46
C ILE A 200 6.16 15.87 -3.67
N GLU A 201 5.84 16.40 -4.85
CA GLU A 201 6.00 17.83 -5.10
C GLU A 201 4.82 18.59 -4.49
N ALA A 202 5.11 19.45 -3.50
CA ALA A 202 4.12 20.30 -2.87
C ALA A 202 4.19 21.71 -3.46
N LYS A 203 3.31 22.03 -4.43
CA LYS A 203 3.20 23.39 -5.00
C LYS A 203 2.74 24.43 -3.98
N ASP A 204 1.92 24.01 -3.03
CA ASP A 204 1.47 24.81 -1.89
C ASP A 204 1.43 23.93 -0.64
N LEU A 205 2.36 24.20 0.29
CA LEU A 205 2.46 23.45 1.55
C LEU A 205 1.20 23.61 2.42
N ARG A 206 0.54 24.78 2.40
CA ARG A 206 -0.69 25.00 3.17
C ARG A 206 -1.79 24.11 2.62
N ARG A 207 -1.97 24.09 1.30
CA ARG A 207 -2.92 23.20 0.62
C ARG A 207 -2.65 21.75 0.97
N LEU A 208 -1.40 21.30 0.84
CA LEU A 208 -1.01 19.93 1.18
C LEU A 208 -1.37 19.60 2.63
N MET A 209 -0.97 20.43 3.59
CA MET A 209 -1.27 20.19 5.01
C MET A 209 -2.77 20.23 5.32
N SER A 210 -3.55 21.10 4.68
CA SER A 210 -5.02 21.10 4.81
C SER A 210 -5.65 19.84 4.23
N ALA A 211 -5.18 19.37 3.07
CA ALA A 211 -5.63 18.12 2.44
C ALA A 211 -5.29 16.92 3.31
N THR A 212 -4.04 16.85 3.78
CA THR A 212 -3.53 15.84 4.68
C THR A 212 -4.35 15.78 5.97
N TRP A 213 -4.58 16.92 6.63
CA TRP A 213 -5.43 16.98 7.82
C TRP A 213 -6.86 16.50 7.53
N SER A 214 -7.43 16.90 6.39
CA SER A 214 -8.80 16.54 6.01
C SER A 214 -8.96 15.05 5.71
N PHE A 215 -7.96 14.45 5.05
CA PHE A 215 -8.05 13.06 4.65
C PHE A 215 -7.74 12.10 5.81
N TRP A 216 -6.77 12.48 6.65
CA TRP A 216 -6.11 11.57 7.56
C TRP A 216 -6.14 12.00 9.03
N GLY A 217 -6.27 13.29 9.34
CA GLY A 217 -6.13 13.81 10.70
C GLY A 217 -7.43 14.03 11.45
N ALA A 218 -8.48 14.46 10.76
CA ALA A 218 -9.67 15.05 11.38
C ALA A 218 -10.87 14.09 11.57
N SER A 219 -10.76 12.85 11.07
CA SER A 219 -11.77 11.79 11.26
C SER A 219 -11.82 11.26 12.69
#